data_AF-A0A933K584-F1
#
_entry.id   AF-A0A933K584-F1
#
_cell.length_a   1.000
_cell.length_b   1.000
_cell.length_c   1.000
_cell.angle_alpha   90.00
_cell.angle_beta   90.00
_cell.angle_gamma   90.00
#
_symmetry.space_group_name_H-M   'P 1'
#
loop_
_entity.id
_entity.type
_entity.pdbx_description
1 polymer ?
#
loop_
_entity_poly.entity_id
_entity_poly.type
_entity_poly.pdbx_seq_one_letter_code
_entity_poly.pdbx_strand_id
1 'polypeptide(L)'
;MAAPTAITGYEIVADPALISGIKPLKPKFVANVGKPYSRTLLLEDVRRFQMLGTVGMVRAGEQSFKQGKKLLYRVEANPAIRSITLSGVSLFKPEEILKRFQTRPQQILDYNRLFADINAIPDYYMEKKGIMYADVTDLKDVAVRDGHVKIHVREFKMGDLVVKGVKGPEADLIRKSFKVKKGSVINRATLLASLHDIFQLSTVKDLDWYPRFDRERATVSMILQVTPVDESLPPKGRSRAD
;
A
#
# COMPACT_ATOMS: atom_id res chain seq x y z
N MET A 1 34.55 -14.94 32.71
CA MET A 1 33.54 -15.12 31.64
C MET A 1 34.11 -16.06 30.59
N ALA A 2 33.37 -17.10 30.17
CA ALA A 2 33.81 -17.95 29.06
C ALA A 2 33.80 -17.15 27.74
N ALA A 3 34.75 -17.42 26.85
CA ALA A 3 34.79 -16.77 25.53
C ALA A 3 33.52 -17.11 24.73
N PRO A 4 32.95 -16.15 23.96
CA PRO A 4 31.76 -16.41 23.17
C PRO A 4 32.05 -17.50 22.12
N THR A 5 31.18 -18.50 22.04
CA THR A 5 31.34 -19.61 21.10
C THR A 5 31.31 -19.11 19.66
N ALA A 6 32.32 -19.42 18.86
CA ALA A 6 32.39 -18.99 17.47
C ALA A 6 31.47 -19.81 16.55
N ILE A 7 31.02 -19.19 15.45
CA ILE A 7 30.38 -19.88 14.33
C ILE A 7 31.48 -20.56 13.51
N THR A 8 31.38 -21.88 13.35
CA THR A 8 32.38 -22.72 12.68
C THR A 8 31.86 -23.34 11.38
N GLY A 9 30.60 -23.11 11.05
CA GLY A 9 30.00 -23.54 9.79
C GLY A 9 28.54 -23.11 9.68
N TYR A 10 27.98 -23.29 8.49
CA TYR A 10 26.55 -23.20 8.25
C TYR A 10 26.12 -24.23 7.21
N GLU A 11 24.84 -24.58 7.23
CA GLU A 11 24.20 -25.42 6.23
C GLU A 11 22.84 -24.82 5.88
N ILE A 12 22.54 -24.76 4.59
CA ILE A 12 21.28 -24.27 4.07
C ILE A 12 20.68 -25.37 3.21
N VAL A 13 19.55 -25.90 3.67
CA VAL A 13 18.71 -26.80 2.90
C VAL A 13 17.53 -25.96 2.41
N ALA A 14 17.51 -25.68 1.12
CA ALA A 14 16.47 -24.86 0.50
C ALA A 14 15.65 -25.68 -0.49
N ASP A 15 14.37 -25.34 -0.61
CA ASP A 15 13.53 -25.75 -1.72
C ASP A 15 14.27 -25.49 -3.06
N PRO A 16 14.32 -26.47 -4.00
CA PRO A 16 14.94 -26.30 -5.31
C PRO A 16 14.51 -25.01 -6.02
N ALA A 17 13.25 -24.64 -5.85
CA ALA A 17 12.64 -23.48 -6.49
C ALA A 17 13.23 -22.13 -6.00
N LEU A 18 13.92 -22.13 -4.85
CA LEU A 18 14.55 -20.95 -4.25
C LEU A 18 16.07 -20.86 -4.47
N ILE A 19 16.71 -21.88 -5.03
CA ILE A 19 18.17 -21.98 -5.09
C ILE A 19 18.80 -20.78 -5.79
N SER A 20 18.21 -20.32 -6.90
CA SER A 20 18.70 -19.17 -7.66
C SER A 20 18.64 -17.87 -6.86
N GLY A 21 17.57 -17.63 -6.11
CA GLY A 21 17.37 -16.44 -5.27
C GLY A 21 18.20 -16.45 -3.99
N ILE A 22 18.50 -17.64 -3.44
CA ILE A 22 19.31 -17.78 -2.21
C ILE A 22 20.81 -17.71 -2.49
N LYS A 23 21.27 -18.18 -3.65
CA LYS A 23 22.70 -18.22 -4.01
C LYS A 23 23.43 -16.87 -3.79
N PRO A 24 22.86 -15.70 -4.15
CA PRO A 24 23.47 -14.39 -3.89
C PRO A 24 23.46 -13.94 -2.42
N LEU A 25 22.63 -14.54 -1.55
CA LEU A 25 22.58 -14.20 -0.13
C LEU A 25 23.67 -14.87 0.70
N LYS A 26 24.16 -16.04 0.29
CA LYS A 26 25.21 -16.81 1.00
C LYS A 26 26.42 -15.97 1.45
N PRO A 27 27.03 -15.10 0.62
CA PRO A 27 28.16 -14.27 1.05
C PRO A 27 27.77 -13.07 1.94
N LYS A 28 26.47 -12.77 2.07
CA LYS A 28 25.94 -11.59 2.79
C LYS A 28 25.36 -11.91 4.16
N PHE A 29 25.45 -13.16 4.61
CA PHE A 29 25.00 -13.55 5.94
C PHE A 29 25.79 -12.84 7.02
N VAL A 30 25.09 -12.32 8.01
CA VAL A 30 25.75 -11.65 9.13
C VAL A 30 26.23 -12.69 10.12
N ALA A 31 25.57 -13.86 10.20
CA ALA A 31 26.08 -15.05 10.86
C ALA A 31 27.04 -15.80 9.91
N ASN A 32 28.29 -15.36 9.85
CA ASN A 32 29.34 -15.96 9.03
C ASN A 32 30.39 -16.67 9.90
N VAL A 33 31.13 -17.61 9.30
CA VAL A 33 32.20 -18.36 9.96
C VAL A 33 33.24 -17.41 10.56
N GLY A 34 33.68 -17.70 11.78
CA GLY A 34 34.65 -16.91 12.54
C GLY A 34 34.05 -15.84 13.44
N LYS A 35 32.77 -15.46 13.26
CA LYS A 35 32.10 -14.52 14.16
C LYS A 35 31.62 -15.20 15.44
N PRO A 36 31.52 -14.46 16.57
CA PRO A 36 30.87 -14.97 17.77
C PRO A 36 29.39 -15.26 17.47
N TYR A 37 28.92 -16.43 17.89
CA TYR A 37 27.52 -16.78 17.80
C TYR A 37 26.68 -15.86 18.69
N SER A 38 25.56 -15.40 18.16
CA SER A 38 24.46 -14.88 18.95
C SER A 38 23.14 -15.20 18.28
N ARG A 39 22.09 -15.36 19.09
CA ARG A 39 20.73 -15.59 18.59
C ARG A 39 20.24 -14.44 17.69
N THR A 40 20.71 -13.21 17.94
CA THR A 40 20.39 -12.04 17.12
C THR A 40 20.86 -12.20 15.68
N LEU A 41 22.09 -12.68 15.47
CA LEU A 41 22.63 -12.90 14.11
C LEU A 41 21.80 -13.91 13.33
N LEU A 42 21.38 -15.00 13.99
CA LEU A 42 20.51 -16.02 13.40
C LEU A 42 19.17 -15.43 12.94
N LEU A 43 18.55 -14.59 13.79
CA LEU A 43 17.27 -13.94 13.49
C LEU A 43 17.40 -12.92 12.36
N GLU A 44 18.52 -12.20 12.24
CA GLU A 44 18.75 -11.30 11.12
C GLU A 44 18.87 -12.04 9.79
N ASP A 45 19.57 -13.18 9.75
CA ASP A 45 19.66 -13.97 8.52
C ASP A 45 18.31 -14.58 8.14
N VAL A 46 17.50 -15.00 9.12
CA VAL A 46 16.09 -15.39 8.91
C VAL A 46 15.30 -14.25 8.24
N ARG A 47 15.41 -13.02 8.74
CA ARG A 47 14.75 -11.85 8.13
C ARG A 47 15.21 -11.63 6.69
N ARG A 48 16.51 -11.78 6.40
CA ARG A 48 17.05 -11.62 5.03
C ARG A 48 16.46 -12.64 4.06
N PHE A 49 16.27 -13.88 4.48
CA PHE A 49 15.56 -14.87 3.67
C PHE A 49 14.11 -14.45 3.41
N GLN A 50 13.39 -14.00 4.45
CA GLN A 50 11.99 -13.57 4.31
C GLN A 50 11.84 -12.35 3.38
N MET A 51 12.81 -11.44 3.37
CA MET A 51 12.81 -10.27 2.47
C MET A 51 12.91 -10.62 0.98
N LEU A 52 13.28 -11.85 0.61
CA LEU A 52 13.26 -12.30 -0.79
C LEU A 52 11.85 -12.30 -1.39
N GLY A 53 10.80 -12.31 -0.57
CA GLY A 53 9.40 -12.29 -1.04
C GLY A 53 8.88 -13.64 -1.53
N THR A 54 9.75 -14.52 -2.04
CA THR A 54 9.42 -15.89 -2.49
C THR A 54 9.55 -16.96 -1.40
N VAL A 55 10.17 -16.61 -0.26
CA VAL A 55 10.36 -17.50 0.88
C VAL A 55 9.13 -17.46 1.79
N GLY A 56 8.51 -18.62 2.01
CA GLY A 56 7.34 -18.75 2.88
C GLY A 56 7.69 -19.08 4.32
N MET A 57 8.68 -19.94 4.53
CA MET A 57 9.12 -20.32 5.87
C MET A 57 10.62 -20.52 5.94
N VAL A 58 11.18 -20.09 7.07
CA VAL A 58 12.57 -20.31 7.43
C VAL A 58 12.60 -20.94 8.81
N ARG A 59 13.13 -22.15 8.92
CA ARG A 59 13.45 -22.77 10.21
C ARG A 59 14.96 -22.66 10.40
N ALA A 60 15.36 -21.96 11.45
CA ALA A 60 16.77 -21.77 11.79
C ALA A 60 17.06 -22.41 13.14
N GLY A 61 18.25 -22.98 13.27
CA GLY A 61 18.74 -23.54 14.52
C GLY A 61 20.25 -23.69 14.52
N GLU A 62 20.77 -24.22 15.61
CA GLU A 62 22.19 -24.43 15.81
C GLU A 62 22.48 -25.83 16.36
N GLN A 63 23.67 -26.32 16.07
CA GLN A 63 24.23 -27.49 16.71
C GLN A 63 25.71 -27.28 17.04
N SER A 64 26.22 -28.00 18.05
CA SER A 64 27.65 -28.03 18.30
C SER A 64 28.37 -28.65 17.11
N PHE A 65 29.41 -27.98 16.61
CA PHE A 65 30.16 -28.43 15.45
C PHE A 65 31.56 -27.86 15.49
N LYS A 66 32.57 -28.74 15.42
CA LYS A 66 33.94 -28.37 15.79
C LYS A 66 33.92 -27.68 17.18
N GLN A 67 34.96 -26.95 17.56
CA GLN A 67 34.99 -26.21 18.83
C GLN A 67 34.04 -24.98 18.85
N GLY A 68 32.93 -25.00 18.09
CA GLY A 68 31.99 -23.91 17.94
C GLY A 68 30.57 -24.36 17.58
N LYS A 69 29.81 -23.49 16.91
CA LYS A 69 28.44 -23.76 16.45
C LYS A 69 28.35 -23.83 14.93
N LYS A 70 27.57 -24.79 14.43
CA LYS A 70 27.09 -24.81 13.04
C LYS A 70 25.65 -24.34 13.01
N LEU A 71 25.36 -23.40 12.11
CA LEU A 71 24.00 -22.88 11.91
C LEU A 71 23.29 -23.69 10.83
N LEU A 72 22.03 -24.03 11.06
CA LEU A 72 21.21 -24.84 10.18
C LEU A 72 20.01 -24.01 9.74
N TYR A 73 19.84 -23.83 8.43
CA TYR A 73 18.70 -23.14 7.83
C TYR A 73 17.94 -24.11 6.93
N ARG A 74 16.65 -24.32 7.20
CA ARG A 74 15.71 -24.97 6.29
C ARG A 74 14.79 -23.89 5.72
N VAL A 75 14.84 -23.69 4.41
CA VAL A 75 14.15 -22.61 3.70
C VAL A 75 13.15 -23.20 2.73
N GLU A 76 11.87 -22.89 2.93
CA GLU A 76 10.76 -23.42 2.15
C GLU A 76 10.13 -22.28 1.32
N ALA A 77 9.79 -22.58 0.06
CA ALA A 77 9.17 -21.63 -0.84
C ALA A 77 7.73 -21.32 -0.42
N ASN A 78 7.24 -20.15 -0.83
CA ASN A 78 5.81 -19.92 -0.89
C ASN A 78 5.15 -20.92 -1.85
N PRO A 79 3.83 -21.19 -1.70
CA PRO A 79 3.11 -22.02 -2.64
C PRO A 79 3.15 -21.43 -4.06
N ALA A 80 3.12 -22.30 -5.06
CA ALA A 80 2.86 -21.88 -6.43
C ALA A 80 1.45 -21.30 -6.55
N ILE A 81 1.31 -20.21 -7.30
CA ILE A 81 0.04 -19.53 -7.52
C ILE A 81 -0.84 -20.41 -8.41
N ARG A 82 -2.03 -20.77 -7.93
CA ARG A 82 -3.04 -21.49 -8.69
C ARG A 82 -4.00 -20.54 -9.40
N SER A 83 -4.42 -19.48 -8.70
CA SER A 83 -5.33 -18.47 -9.24
C SER A 83 -5.16 -17.14 -8.53
N ILE A 84 -5.48 -16.06 -9.24
CA ILE A 84 -5.59 -14.71 -8.67
C ILE A 84 -7.01 -14.22 -8.95
N THR A 85 -7.69 -13.75 -7.91
CA THR A 85 -9.08 -13.26 -8.03
C THR A 85 -9.19 -11.89 -7.39
N LEU A 86 -9.86 -10.96 -8.09
CA LEU A 86 -10.21 -9.65 -7.53
C LEU A 86 -11.70 -9.66 -7.16
N SER A 87 -12.03 -9.04 -6.05
CA SER A 87 -13.40 -8.77 -5.60
C SER A 87 -13.54 -7.29 -5.25
N GLY A 88 -14.77 -6.79 -5.15
CA GLY A 88 -15.03 -5.37 -4.86
C GLY A 88 -14.72 -4.40 -6.01
N VAL A 89 -14.41 -4.94 -7.19
CA VAL A 89 -14.25 -4.20 -8.45
C VAL A 89 -15.60 -4.16 -9.15
N SER A 90 -16.22 -2.98 -9.23
CA SER A 90 -17.51 -2.78 -9.92
C SER A 90 -17.38 -1.89 -11.16
N LEU A 91 -16.33 -1.05 -11.21
CA LEU A 91 -16.09 -0.14 -12.33
C LEU A 91 -15.39 -0.79 -13.52
N PHE A 92 -14.80 -1.98 -13.34
CA PHE A 92 -14.07 -2.70 -14.38
C PHE A 92 -14.40 -4.19 -14.33
N LYS A 93 -14.03 -4.90 -15.38
CA LYS A 93 -13.92 -6.36 -15.27
C LYS A 93 -12.64 -6.72 -14.50
N PRO A 94 -12.69 -7.59 -13.47
CA PRO A 94 -11.50 -8.02 -12.73
C PRO A 94 -10.31 -8.41 -13.61
N GLU A 95 -10.59 -9.08 -14.73
CA GLU A 95 -9.58 -9.59 -15.66
C GLU A 95 -8.81 -8.45 -16.36
N GLU A 96 -9.42 -7.28 -16.55
CA GLU A 96 -8.76 -6.13 -17.17
C GLU A 96 -7.67 -5.54 -16.28
N ILE A 97 -7.89 -5.53 -14.97
CA ILE A 97 -6.89 -5.12 -13.97
C ILE A 97 -5.81 -6.20 -13.88
N LEU A 98 -6.21 -7.47 -13.77
CA LEU A 98 -5.26 -8.60 -13.65
C LEU A 98 -4.33 -8.72 -14.86
N LYS A 99 -4.73 -8.28 -16.06
CA LYS A 99 -3.83 -8.24 -17.23
C LYS A 99 -2.57 -7.41 -16.99
N ARG A 100 -2.63 -6.38 -16.14
CA ARG A 100 -1.46 -5.55 -15.81
C ARG A 100 -0.54 -6.16 -14.75
N PHE A 101 -1.00 -7.15 -13.99
CA PHE A 101 -0.19 -7.78 -12.96
C PHE A 101 1.00 -8.50 -13.57
N GLN A 102 2.18 -8.36 -12.98
CA GLN A 102 3.34 -9.19 -13.31
C GLN A 102 3.25 -10.57 -12.65
N THR A 103 2.52 -10.66 -11.55
CA THR A 103 2.22 -11.90 -10.83
C THR A 103 1.26 -12.76 -11.67
N ARG A 104 1.68 -14.00 -11.96
CA ARG A 104 0.91 -14.94 -12.79
C ARG A 104 0.71 -16.29 -12.07
N PRO A 105 -0.38 -17.02 -12.38
CA PRO A 105 -0.49 -18.43 -12.03
C PRO A 105 0.73 -19.26 -12.49
N GLN A 106 0.95 -20.38 -11.83
CA GLN A 106 2.08 -21.32 -11.99
C GLN A 106 3.44 -20.79 -11.51
N GLN A 107 3.57 -19.50 -11.20
CA GLN A 107 4.78 -18.96 -10.57
C GLN A 107 4.78 -19.25 -9.06
N ILE A 108 5.96 -19.38 -8.46
CA ILE A 108 6.11 -19.28 -7.00
C ILE A 108 5.59 -17.91 -6.58
N LEU A 109 4.77 -17.87 -5.54
CA LEU A 109 4.28 -16.59 -5.03
C LEU A 109 5.44 -15.73 -4.50
N ASP A 110 5.62 -14.57 -5.12
CA ASP A 110 6.52 -13.51 -4.69
C ASP A 110 5.68 -12.37 -4.09
N TYR A 111 5.72 -12.21 -2.78
CA TYR A 111 4.98 -11.14 -2.10
C TYR A 111 5.44 -9.74 -2.50
N ASN A 112 6.72 -9.55 -2.83
CA ASN A 112 7.21 -8.23 -3.25
C ASN A 112 6.56 -7.83 -4.58
N ARG A 113 6.50 -8.78 -5.52
CA ARG A 113 5.81 -8.58 -6.82
C ARG A 113 4.31 -8.41 -6.65
N LEU A 114 3.68 -9.26 -5.84
CA LEU A 114 2.24 -9.17 -5.59
C LEU A 114 1.85 -7.81 -4.98
N PHE A 115 2.62 -7.32 -4.00
CA PHE A 115 2.36 -6.00 -3.42
C PHE A 115 2.62 -4.86 -4.40
N ALA A 116 3.64 -4.96 -5.27
CA ALA A 116 3.85 -3.99 -6.33
C ALA A 116 2.66 -3.95 -7.31
N ASP A 117 2.13 -5.11 -7.71
CA ASP A 117 0.95 -5.21 -8.57
C ASP A 117 -0.30 -4.61 -7.90
N ILE A 118 -0.50 -4.90 -6.61
CA ILE A 118 -1.61 -4.36 -5.81
C ILE A 118 -1.53 -2.84 -5.71
N ASN A 119 -0.35 -2.29 -5.42
CA ASN A 119 -0.12 -0.84 -5.30
C ASN A 119 -0.30 -0.10 -6.62
N ALA A 120 -0.29 -0.80 -7.76
CA ALA A 120 -0.57 -0.23 -9.08
C ALA A 120 -2.08 -0.21 -9.43
N ILE A 121 -2.95 -0.80 -8.60
CA ILE A 121 -4.40 -0.77 -8.83
C ILE A 121 -4.94 0.67 -8.83
N PRO A 122 -4.63 1.54 -7.85
CA PRO A 122 -5.12 2.92 -7.86
C PRO A 122 -4.75 3.69 -9.13
N ASP A 123 -3.53 3.49 -9.64
CA ASP A 123 -3.05 4.10 -10.88
C ASP A 123 -3.89 3.65 -12.08
N TYR A 124 -4.28 2.38 -12.14
CA TYR A 124 -5.18 1.88 -13.17
C TYR A 124 -6.54 2.60 -13.18
N TYR A 125 -7.16 2.77 -11.99
CA TYR A 125 -8.43 3.49 -11.85
C TYR A 125 -8.30 4.95 -12.26
N MET A 126 -7.20 5.59 -11.87
CA MET A 126 -6.89 6.97 -12.21
C MET A 126 -6.69 7.14 -13.72
N GLU A 127 -5.85 6.31 -14.35
CA GLU A 127 -5.54 6.39 -15.79
C GLU A 127 -6.77 6.12 -16.66
N LYS A 128 -7.57 5.11 -16.31
CA LYS A 128 -8.66 4.64 -17.18
C LYS A 128 -9.95 5.41 -17.03
N LYS A 129 -10.27 5.88 -15.81
CA LYS A 129 -11.55 6.54 -15.52
C LYS A 129 -11.42 7.82 -14.68
N GLY A 130 -10.20 8.24 -14.33
CA GLY A 130 -9.98 9.38 -13.46
C GLY A 130 -10.56 9.19 -12.05
N ILE A 131 -10.71 7.94 -11.60
CA ILE A 131 -11.32 7.62 -10.31
C ILE A 131 -10.24 7.63 -9.22
N MET A 132 -10.52 8.34 -8.14
CA MET A 132 -9.73 8.40 -6.93
C MET A 132 -10.21 7.37 -5.91
N TYR A 133 -9.34 7.02 -4.97
CA TYR A 133 -9.67 6.24 -3.78
C TYR A 133 -10.29 4.87 -4.10
N ALA A 134 -9.74 4.16 -5.08
CA ALA A 134 -10.00 2.75 -5.30
C ALA A 134 -8.71 1.96 -5.01
N ASP A 135 -8.69 1.22 -3.90
CA ASP A 135 -7.44 0.64 -3.39
C ASP A 135 -7.66 -0.60 -2.51
N VAL A 136 -6.59 -1.32 -2.23
CA VAL A 136 -6.50 -2.40 -1.24
C VAL A 136 -5.90 -1.82 0.04
N THR A 137 -6.75 -1.59 1.05
CA THR A 137 -6.39 -0.69 2.16
C THR A 137 -5.86 -1.39 3.41
N ASP A 138 -5.96 -2.71 3.48
CA ASP A 138 -5.62 -3.50 4.66
C ASP A 138 -5.03 -4.87 4.26
N LEU A 139 -4.12 -5.40 5.07
CA LEU A 139 -3.52 -6.72 4.85
C LEU A 139 -4.58 -7.83 4.81
N LYS A 140 -5.68 -7.68 5.56
CA LYS A 140 -6.79 -8.64 5.56
C LYS A 140 -7.53 -8.75 4.22
N ASP A 141 -7.35 -7.76 3.34
CA ASP A 141 -7.94 -7.77 2.00
C ASP A 141 -7.18 -8.67 1.02
N VAL A 142 -6.00 -9.15 1.43
CA VAL A 142 -5.18 -10.06 0.65
C VAL A 142 -5.14 -11.38 1.40
N ALA A 143 -5.79 -12.41 0.83
CA ALA A 143 -5.80 -13.74 1.38
C ALA A 143 -5.08 -14.70 0.44
N VAL A 144 -4.13 -15.47 0.98
CA VAL A 144 -3.43 -16.54 0.27
C VAL A 144 -3.72 -17.85 0.98
N ARG A 145 -4.36 -18.80 0.28
CA ARG A 145 -4.64 -20.15 0.80
C ARG A 145 -4.42 -21.17 -0.30
N ASP A 146 -3.56 -22.15 -0.06
CA ASP A 146 -3.26 -23.25 -1.00
C ASP A 146 -2.93 -22.80 -2.43
N GLY A 147 -2.23 -21.66 -2.56
CA GLY A 147 -1.87 -21.05 -3.84
C GLY A 147 -2.99 -20.21 -4.49
N HIS A 148 -4.17 -20.12 -3.89
CA HIS A 148 -5.23 -19.21 -4.34
C HIS A 148 -5.06 -17.84 -3.67
N VAL A 149 -4.83 -16.81 -4.50
CA VAL A 149 -4.70 -15.41 -4.08
C VAL A 149 -6.05 -14.72 -4.30
N LYS A 150 -6.63 -14.19 -3.23
CA LYS A 150 -7.85 -13.37 -3.24
C LYS A 150 -7.50 -11.96 -2.81
N ILE A 151 -7.88 -10.98 -3.60
CA ILE A 151 -7.62 -9.56 -3.35
C ILE A 151 -8.96 -8.84 -3.35
N HIS A 152 -9.25 -8.11 -2.27
CA HIS A 152 -10.44 -7.29 -2.17
C HIS A 152 -10.08 -5.81 -2.38
N VAL A 153 -10.57 -5.25 -3.48
CA VAL A 153 -10.42 -3.83 -3.81
C VAL A 153 -11.61 -3.08 -3.23
N ARG A 154 -11.37 -1.97 -2.54
CA ARG A 154 -12.44 -1.06 -2.09
C ARG A 154 -12.50 0.14 -3.01
N GLU A 155 -13.62 0.29 -3.69
CA GLU A 155 -13.98 1.51 -4.42
C GLU A 155 -14.69 2.46 -3.46
N PHE A 156 -13.95 3.43 -2.89
CA PHE A 156 -14.53 4.34 -1.91
C PHE A 156 -15.56 5.28 -2.54
N LYS A 157 -16.71 5.38 -1.89
CA LYS A 157 -17.79 6.28 -2.29
C LYS A 157 -17.74 7.57 -1.49
N MET A 158 -18.13 8.68 -2.11
CA MET A 158 -18.27 9.97 -1.45
C MET A 158 -19.25 9.85 -0.28
N GLY A 159 -18.75 10.10 0.92
CA GLY A 159 -19.52 10.17 2.16
C GLY A 159 -20.10 11.57 2.33
N ASP A 160 -19.81 12.18 3.48
CA ASP A 160 -20.30 13.52 3.79
C ASP A 160 -19.35 14.61 3.28
N LEU A 161 -19.93 15.75 2.92
CA LEU A 161 -19.21 17.00 2.76
C LEU A 161 -19.29 17.78 4.07
N VAL A 162 -18.14 18.02 4.70
CA VAL A 162 -18.04 18.80 5.93
C VAL A 162 -17.38 20.13 5.61
N VAL A 163 -18.15 21.22 5.69
CA VAL A 163 -17.64 22.59 5.54
C VAL A 163 -17.35 23.16 6.92
N LYS A 164 -16.12 23.67 7.12
CA LYS A 164 -15.63 24.30 8.34
C LYS A 164 -15.15 25.71 8.06
N GLY A 165 -15.13 26.55 9.10
CA GLY A 165 -14.65 27.94 9.03
C GLY A 165 -15.74 28.97 8.65
N VAL A 166 -16.79 28.54 7.96
CA VAL A 166 -17.93 29.37 7.57
C VAL A 166 -19.26 28.72 7.95
N LYS A 167 -20.35 29.50 8.03
CA LYS A 167 -21.70 29.05 8.43
C LYS A 167 -22.78 29.74 7.59
N GLY A 168 -24.02 29.28 7.71
CA GLY A 168 -25.19 29.93 7.11
C GLY A 168 -25.12 29.97 5.58
N PRO A 169 -25.56 31.09 4.94
CA PRO A 169 -25.68 31.18 3.49
C PRO A 169 -24.39 30.90 2.72
N GLU A 170 -23.23 31.29 3.27
CA GLU A 170 -21.93 31.02 2.65
C GLU A 170 -21.62 29.52 2.62
N ALA A 171 -21.83 28.83 3.74
CA ALA A 171 -21.66 27.38 3.80
C ALA A 171 -22.63 26.64 2.86
N ASP A 172 -23.86 27.13 2.71
CA ASP A 172 -24.85 26.57 1.79
C ASP A 172 -24.45 26.77 0.33
N LEU A 173 -23.87 27.93 -0.02
CA LEU A 173 -23.34 28.18 -1.36
C LEU A 173 -22.19 27.23 -1.67
N ILE A 174 -21.24 27.04 -0.74
CA ILE A 174 -20.13 26.08 -0.90
C ILE A 174 -20.65 24.66 -1.11
N ARG A 175 -21.67 24.24 -0.34
CA ARG A 175 -22.31 22.93 -0.51
C ARG A 175 -22.97 22.78 -1.88
N LYS A 176 -23.60 23.84 -2.40
CA LYS A 176 -24.21 23.86 -3.74
C LYS A 176 -23.15 23.84 -4.85
N SER A 177 -22.00 24.49 -4.65
CA SER A 177 -20.88 24.49 -5.61
C SER A 177 -20.12 23.17 -5.65
N PHE A 178 -20.24 22.33 -4.63
CA PHE A 178 -19.58 21.02 -4.60
C PHE A 178 -20.33 19.98 -5.45
N LYS A 179 -19.70 19.55 -6.55
CA LYS A 179 -20.36 18.74 -7.60
C LYS A 179 -20.27 17.23 -7.37
N VAL A 180 -19.40 16.76 -6.49
CA VAL A 180 -19.25 15.31 -6.23
C VAL A 180 -20.45 14.82 -5.42
N LYS A 181 -21.19 13.85 -5.95
CA LYS A 181 -22.45 13.37 -5.36
C LYS A 181 -22.19 12.38 -4.24
N LYS A 182 -22.92 12.51 -3.13
CA LYS A 182 -22.91 11.49 -2.06
C LYS A 182 -23.28 10.12 -2.63
N GLY A 183 -22.53 9.09 -2.23
CA GLY A 183 -22.68 7.71 -2.70
C GLY A 183 -22.03 7.40 -4.05
N SER A 184 -21.54 8.40 -4.79
CA SER A 184 -20.79 8.15 -6.03
C SER A 184 -19.32 7.88 -5.74
N VAL A 185 -18.63 7.19 -6.65
CA VAL A 185 -17.16 7.21 -6.68
C VAL A 185 -16.66 8.63 -6.97
N ILE A 186 -15.41 8.90 -6.62
CA ILE A 186 -14.84 10.25 -6.74
C ILE A 186 -14.03 10.33 -8.02
N ASN A 187 -14.53 11.10 -8.98
CA ASN A 187 -13.76 11.45 -10.16
C ASN A 187 -12.89 12.69 -9.88
N ARG A 188 -11.60 12.59 -10.20
CA ARG A 188 -10.60 13.64 -9.96
C ARG A 188 -11.00 14.97 -10.63
N ALA A 189 -11.44 14.93 -11.88
CA ALA A 189 -11.80 16.14 -12.62
C ALA A 189 -13.02 16.83 -11.96
N THR A 190 -14.03 16.07 -11.55
CA THR A 190 -15.20 16.61 -10.85
C THR A 190 -14.82 17.21 -9.50
N LEU A 191 -13.95 16.55 -8.72
CA LEU A 191 -13.48 17.07 -7.44
C LEU A 191 -12.70 18.37 -7.65
N LEU A 192 -11.73 18.40 -8.56
CA LEU A 192 -10.92 19.60 -8.82
C LEU A 192 -11.77 20.76 -9.35
N ALA A 193 -12.75 20.50 -10.22
CA ALA A 193 -13.68 21.53 -10.67
C ALA A 193 -14.53 22.07 -9.51
N SER A 194 -14.95 21.20 -8.57
CA SER A 194 -15.69 21.64 -7.37
C SER A 194 -14.84 22.56 -6.49
N LEU A 195 -13.59 22.18 -6.24
CA LEU A 195 -12.66 22.96 -5.44
C LEU A 195 -12.32 24.29 -6.10
N HIS A 196 -12.14 24.30 -7.42
CA HIS A 196 -11.92 25.52 -8.19
C HIS A 196 -13.11 26.48 -8.06
N ASP A 197 -14.34 26.01 -8.32
CA ASP A 197 -15.54 26.85 -8.25
C ASP A 197 -15.75 27.43 -6.85
N ILE A 198 -15.49 26.65 -5.79
CA ILE A 198 -15.57 27.10 -4.40
C ILE A 198 -14.52 28.18 -4.12
N PHE A 199 -13.29 28.00 -4.61
CA PHE A 199 -12.22 28.98 -4.43
C PHE A 199 -12.46 30.29 -5.19
N GLN A 200 -13.23 30.26 -6.28
CA GLN A 200 -13.62 31.47 -7.04
C GLN A 200 -14.75 32.27 -6.38
N LEU A 201 -15.37 31.76 -5.31
CA LEU A 201 -16.40 32.51 -4.59
C LEU A 201 -15.78 33.75 -3.94
N SER A 202 -16.43 34.91 -4.09
CA SER A 202 -15.91 36.19 -3.60
C SER A 202 -15.73 36.26 -2.09
N THR A 203 -16.39 35.37 -1.35
CA THR A 203 -16.31 35.29 0.12
C THR A 203 -15.18 34.39 0.59
N VAL A 204 -14.55 33.59 -0.29
CA VAL A 204 -13.50 32.64 0.06
C VAL A 204 -12.13 33.27 -0.17
N LYS A 205 -11.35 33.43 0.91
CA LYS A 205 -9.94 33.87 0.83
C LYS A 205 -9.02 32.69 0.58
N ASP A 206 -9.27 31.57 1.25
CA ASP A 206 -8.46 30.37 1.18
C ASP A 206 -9.30 29.10 1.37
N LEU A 207 -8.84 28.00 0.80
CA LEU A 207 -9.51 26.71 0.82
C LEU A 207 -8.51 25.57 0.97
N ASP A 208 -8.49 24.97 2.15
CA ASP A 208 -7.85 23.69 2.40
C ASP A 208 -8.87 22.56 2.34
N TRP A 209 -8.40 21.37 1.95
CA TRP A 209 -9.25 20.18 1.95
C TRP A 209 -8.46 18.92 2.30
N TYR A 210 -9.13 17.99 2.98
CA TYR A 210 -8.56 16.68 3.26
C TYR A 210 -9.63 15.59 3.32
N PRO A 211 -9.30 14.36 2.85
CA PRO A 211 -10.21 13.23 2.90
C PRO A 211 -10.24 12.60 4.30
N ARG A 212 -11.42 12.14 4.74
CA ARG A 212 -11.59 11.30 5.92
C ARG A 212 -12.22 9.97 5.51
N PHE A 213 -11.46 8.89 5.65
CA PHE A 213 -11.88 7.55 5.26
C PHE A 213 -12.62 6.82 6.37
N ASP A 214 -13.72 6.17 6.01
CA ASP A 214 -14.34 5.08 6.74
C ASP A 214 -14.15 3.81 5.92
N ARG A 215 -13.20 2.98 6.36
CA ARG A 215 -12.77 1.77 5.63
C ARG A 215 -13.80 0.65 5.71
N GLU A 216 -14.60 0.60 6.78
CA GLU A 216 -15.61 -0.44 6.95
C GLU A 216 -16.78 -0.20 6.00
N ARG A 217 -17.21 1.06 5.89
CA ARG A 217 -18.29 1.45 4.98
C ARG A 217 -17.83 1.70 3.54
N ALA A 218 -16.53 1.63 3.28
CA ALA A 218 -15.91 2.04 2.02
C ALA A 218 -16.39 3.44 1.58
N THR A 219 -16.37 4.40 2.51
CA THR A 219 -16.73 5.78 2.23
C THR A 219 -15.61 6.74 2.55
N VAL A 220 -15.56 7.86 1.84
CA VAL A 220 -14.61 8.94 2.10
C VAL A 220 -15.38 10.27 2.14
N SER A 221 -15.35 10.90 3.30
CA SER A 221 -15.93 12.23 3.51
C SER A 221 -14.91 13.30 3.16
N MET A 222 -15.33 14.36 2.47
CA MET A 222 -14.46 15.50 2.18
C MET A 222 -14.64 16.56 3.27
N ILE A 223 -13.54 16.98 3.88
CA ILE A 223 -13.53 18.09 4.82
C ILE A 223 -12.94 19.29 4.09
N LEU A 224 -13.74 20.35 3.94
CA LEU A 224 -13.33 21.64 3.39
C LEU A 224 -13.14 22.60 4.55
N GLN A 225 -11.93 23.11 4.70
CA GLN A 225 -11.56 24.13 5.67
C GLN A 225 -11.45 25.46 4.93
N VAL A 226 -12.43 26.33 5.17
CA VAL A 226 -12.60 27.59 4.43
C VAL A 226 -12.13 28.74 5.32
N THR A 227 -11.29 29.61 4.76
CA THR A 227 -10.96 30.90 5.38
C THR A 227 -11.74 31.97 4.62
N PRO A 228 -12.68 32.68 5.26
CA PRO A 228 -13.43 33.73 4.59
C PRO A 228 -12.55 34.96 4.31
N VAL A 229 -12.96 35.77 3.34
CA VAL A 229 -12.40 37.11 3.15
C VAL A 229 -12.74 37.96 4.37
N ASP A 230 -11.75 38.69 4.87
CA ASP A 230 -11.95 39.68 5.91
C ASP A 230 -12.74 40.86 5.31
N GLU A 231 -13.98 41.08 5.74
CA GLU A 231 -14.83 42.18 5.28
C GLU A 231 -14.22 43.56 5.56
N SER A 232 -13.16 43.66 6.38
CA SER A 232 -12.42 44.90 6.62
C SER A 232 -11.40 45.27 5.52
N LEU A 233 -11.14 44.38 4.54
CA LEU A 233 -10.22 44.63 3.44
C LEU A 233 -10.95 44.97 2.14
N PRO A 234 -10.48 45.97 1.35
CA PRO A 234 -11.15 46.38 0.13
C PRO A 234 -11.19 45.23 -0.90
N PRO A 235 -12.24 45.17 -1.74
CA PRO A 235 -12.38 44.12 -2.75
C PRO A 235 -11.16 44.11 -3.68
N LYS A 236 -10.70 42.91 -4.06
CA LYS A 236 -9.62 42.75 -5.06
C LYS A 236 -10.00 43.53 -6.32
N GLY A 237 -9.31 44.65 -6.54
CA GLY A 237 -9.55 45.52 -7.67
C GLY A 237 -9.43 44.75 -8.98
N ARG A 238 -10.45 44.84 -9.83
CA ARG A 238 -10.30 44.50 -11.25
C ARG A 238 -9.24 45.45 -11.80
N SER A 239 -8.08 44.91 -12.17
CA SER A 239 -7.12 45.64 -12.99
C SER A 239 -7.83 46.00 -14.30
N ARG A 240 -8.14 47.29 -14.48
CA ARG A 240 -8.35 47.85 -15.81
C ARG A 240 -6.97 47.95 -16.44
N ALA A 241 -6.78 47.18 -17.50
CA ALA A 241 -5.72 47.43 -18.45
C ALA A 241 -6.16 48.64 -19.29
N ASP A 242 -5.39 49.72 -19.19
CA ASP A 242 -5.33 50.79 -20.18
C ASP A 242 -4.17 50.48 -21.13
#